data_AF-A0A9C7PNQ9-F1
#
_entry.id   AF-A0A9C7PNQ9-F1
#
_cell.length_a   1.000
_cell.length_b   1.000
_cell.length_c   1.000
_cell.angle_alpha   90.00
_cell.angle_beta   90.00
_cell.angle_gamma   90.00
#
_symmetry.space_group_name_H-M   'P 1'
#
loop_
_entity.id
_entity.type
_entity.pdbx_description
1 polymer ?
#
loop_
_entity_poly.entity_id
_entity_poly.type
_entity_poly.pdbx_seq_one_letter_code
_entity_poly.pdbx_strand_id
1 'polypeptide(L)' 'MNAEKRPDTANRSALLVREAVMTAYSLTGNLSSATELCGELADEDLPEDIQAMAVLTKLHNIAMRRPKH' A
#
# COMPACT_ATOMS: atom_id res chain seq x y z
N MET A 1 26.55 16.62 -17.76
CA MET A 1 25.41 15.70 -17.96
C MET A 1 24.81 15.42 -16.60
N ASN A 2 23.66 16.03 -16.29
CA ASN A 2 22.95 15.78 -15.03
C ASN A 2 22.31 14.41 -15.15
N ALA A 3 22.79 13.44 -14.38
CA ALA A 3 22.15 12.15 -14.26
C ALA A 3 20.77 12.37 -13.65
N GLU A 4 19.74 12.38 -14.49
CA GLU A 4 18.37 12.20 -14.06
C GLU A 4 18.33 10.90 -13.26
N LYS A 5 18.31 11.05 -11.93
CA LYS A 5 18.24 9.97 -10.98
C LYS A 5 16.88 9.32 -11.20
N ARG A 6 16.83 8.33 -12.10
CA ARG A 6 15.67 7.45 -12.28
C ARG A 6 15.22 7.08 -10.86
N PRO A 7 13.95 7.30 -10.48
CA PRO A 7 13.51 6.89 -9.17
C PRO A 7 13.79 5.40 -9.06
N ASP A 8 14.78 5.03 -8.25
CA ASP A 8 15.10 3.63 -7.97
C ASP A 8 13.78 2.94 -7.68
N THR A 9 13.53 1.79 -8.30
CA THR A 9 12.33 1.00 -8.08
C THR A 9 12.12 0.71 -6.59
N ALA A 10 13.20 0.63 -5.82
CA ALA A 10 13.20 0.58 -4.35
C ALA A 10 12.57 1.82 -3.67
N ASN A 11 12.77 3.03 -4.21
CA ASN A 11 12.11 4.23 -3.71
C ASN A 11 10.61 4.21 -4.02
N ARG A 12 10.23 3.65 -5.18
CA ARG A 12 8.81 3.53 -5.55
C ARG A 12 8.08 2.50 -4.70
N SER A 13 8.67 1.33 -4.47
CA SER A 13 8.06 0.30 -3.61
C SER A 13 7.91 0.79 -2.16
N ALA A 14 8.92 1.45 -1.61
CA ALA A 14 8.85 2.04 -0.27
C ALA A 14 7.74 3.11 -0.15
N LEU A 15 7.56 3.95 -1.18
CA LEU A 15 6.46 4.91 -1.22
C LEU A 15 5.10 4.24 -1.25
N LEU A 16 4.93 3.18 -2.06
CA LEU A 16 3.68 2.42 -2.15
C LEU A 16 3.35 1.70 -0.84
N VAL A 17 4.34 1.09 -0.18
CA VAL A 17 4.14 0.46 1.14
C VAL A 17 3.68 1.50 2.17
N ARG A 18 4.31 2.68 2.18
CA ARG A 18 3.91 3.77 3.07
C ARG A 18 2.47 4.22 2.80
N GLU A 19 2.10 4.39 1.53
CA GLU A 19 0.74 4.74 1.16
C GLU A 19 -0.26 3.67 1.58
N ALA A 20 0.05 2.38 1.36
CA ALA A 20 -0.79 1.26 1.77
C ALA A 20 -1.07 1.31 3.28
N VAL A 21 -0.03 1.46 4.09
CA VAL A 21 -0.15 1.55 5.55
C VAL A 21 -0.97 2.77 5.97
N MET A 22 -0.78 3.93 5.33
CA MET A 22 -1.56 5.13 5.65
C MET A 22 -3.04 5.00 5.26
N THR A 23 -3.35 4.35 4.14
CA THR A 23 -4.73 4.04 3.76
C THR A 23 -5.36 3.01 4.72
N ALA A 24 -4.63 1.96 5.09
CA ALA A 24 -5.10 1.00 6.08
C ALA A 24 -5.29 1.65 7.47
N TYR A 25 -4.45 2.61 7.83
CA TYR A 25 -4.58 3.40 9.05
C TYR A 25 -5.83 4.26 9.05
N SER A 26 -6.17 4.93 7.94
CA SER A 26 -7.41 5.71 7.85
C SER A 26 -8.67 4.84 7.95
N LEU A 27 -8.56 3.56 7.59
CA LEU A 27 -9.64 2.59 7.75
C LEU A 27 -9.76 2.09 9.19
N THR A 28 -8.64 1.71 9.82
CA THR A 28 -8.64 1.00 11.11
C THR A 28 -8.50 1.92 12.32
N GLY A 29 -7.94 3.12 12.14
CA GLY A 29 -7.65 4.07 13.22
C GLY A 29 -6.45 3.69 14.10
N ASN A 30 -5.72 2.60 13.78
CA ASN A 30 -4.60 2.09 14.57
C ASN A 30 -3.48 1.52 13.68
N LEU A 31 -2.22 1.83 13.99
CA LEU A 31 -1.09 1.44 13.16
C LEU A 31 -0.82 -0.07 13.18
N SER A 32 -1.04 -0.73 14.33
CA SER A 32 -0.88 -2.19 14.43
C SER A 32 -1.87 -2.90 13.51
N SER A 33 -3.15 -2.57 13.62
CA SER A 33 -4.21 -3.15 12.80
C SER A 33 -4.08 -2.79 11.32
N ALA A 34 -3.55 -1.61 11.00
CA ALA A 34 -3.25 -1.21 9.63
C ALA A 34 -2.15 -2.09 9.00
N THR A 35 -1.11 -2.39 9.77
CA THR A 35 0.01 -3.23 9.31
C THR A 35 -0.43 -4.68 9.13
N GLU A 36 -1.22 -5.21 10.08
CA GLU A 36 -1.82 -6.54 9.99
C GLU A 36 -2.72 -6.65 8.76
N LEU A 37 -3.62 -5.69 8.54
CA LEU A 37 -4.49 -5.65 7.36
C LEU A 37 -3.69 -5.57 6.05
N CYS A 38 -2.59 -4.81 6.00
CA CYS A 38 -1.72 -4.80 4.82
C CYS A 38 -1.09 -6.18 4.56
N GLY A 39 -0.71 -6.90 5.62
CA GLY A 39 -0.18 -8.28 5.53
C GLY A 39 -1.24 -9.27 5.06
N GLU A 40 -2.46 -9.22 5.59
CA GLU A 40 -3.59 -10.06 5.15
C GLU A 40 -3.95 -9.85 3.68
N LEU A 41 -3.80 -8.62 3.19
CA LEU A 41 -4.09 -8.27 1.80
C LEU A 41 -2.92 -8.51 0.84
N ALA A 42 -1.71 -8.70 1.37
CA ALA A 42 -0.53 -9.01 0.58
C ALA A 42 -0.71 -10.36 -0.11
N ASP A 43 -0.20 -10.46 -1.33
CA ASP A 43 -0.28 -11.67 -2.14
C ASP A 43 1.14 -12.13 -2.42
N GLU A 44 1.58 -13.14 -1.66
CA GLU A 44 2.96 -13.64 -1.70
C GLU A 44 3.32 -14.28 -3.04
N ASP A 45 2.32 -14.67 -3.84
CA ASP A 45 2.52 -15.22 -5.19
C ASP A 45 2.85 -14.13 -6.23
N LEU A 46 2.62 -12.85 -5.89
CA LEU A 46 2.96 -11.73 -6.76
C LEU A 46 4.42 -11.28 -6.55
N PRO A 47 5.08 -10.77 -7.60
CA PRO A 47 6.36 -10.07 -7.48
C PRO A 47 6.31 -8.92 -6.47
N GLU A 48 7.37 -8.81 -5.65
CA GLU A 48 7.48 -7.86 -4.54
C GLU A 48 7.25 -6.39 -4.96
N ASP A 49 7.63 -6.04 -6.20
CA ASP A 49 7.47 -4.71 -6.77
C ASP A 49 6.01 -4.34 -7.11
N ILE A 50 5.13 -5.34 -7.23
CA ILE A 50 3.69 -5.11 -7.49
C ILE A 50 2.79 -5.45 -6.30
N GLN A 51 3.29 -6.17 -5.29
CA GLN A 51 2.53 -6.52 -4.08
C GLN A 51 1.94 -5.28 -3.39
N ALA A 52 2.76 -4.25 -3.14
CA ALA A 52 2.32 -3.03 -2.48
C ALA A 52 1.20 -2.30 -3.26
N MET A 53 1.27 -2.31 -4.59
CA MET A 53 0.25 -1.73 -5.46
C MET A 53 -1.06 -2.53 -5.42
N ALA A 54 -0.98 -3.86 -5.37
CA ALA A 54 -2.14 -4.74 -5.23
C ALA A 54 -2.84 -4.52 -3.87
N VAL A 55 -2.07 -4.44 -2.77
CA VAL A 55 -2.58 -4.11 -1.43
C VAL A 55 -3.29 -2.76 -1.44
N LEU A 56 -2.66 -1.72 -1.99
CA LEU A 56 -3.25 -0.39 -2.15
C LEU A 56 -4.59 -0.44 -2.87
N THR A 57 -4.67 -1.20 -3.97
CA THR A 57 -5.90 -1.33 -4.76
C THR A 57 -7.01 -2.00 -3.94
N LYS A 58 -6.69 -3.07 -3.21
CA LYS A 58 -7.64 -3.76 -2.32
C LYS A 58 -8.13 -2.81 -1.20
N LEU A 59 -7.23 -2.05 -0.58
CA LEU A 59 -7.57 -1.07 0.46
C LEU A 59 -8.48 0.05 -0.07
N HIS A 60 -8.22 0.58 -1.26
CA HIS A 60 -9.09 1.58 -1.89
C HIS A 60 -10.50 1.03 -2.16
N ASN A 61 -10.60 -0.23 -2.59
CA ASN A 61 -11.90 -0.89 -2.76
C ASN A 61 -12.66 -1.04 -1.44
N ILE A 62 -11.96 -1.37 -0.34
CA ILE A 62 -12.55 -1.42 1.01
C ILE A 62 -13.03 -0.02 1.43
N ALA A 63 -12.20 1.01 1.22
CA ALA A 63 -12.53 2.39 1.55
C ALA A 63 -13.76 2.91 0.79
N MET A 64 -13.84 2.64 -0.51
CA MET A 64 -14.97 3.06 -1.35
C MET A 64 -16.26 2.29 -1.07
N ARG A 65 -16.17 1.06 -0.53
CA ARG A 65 -17.33 0.25 -0.14
C ARG A 65 -17.90 0.60 1.24
N ARG A 66 -17.24 1.44 2.03
CA ARG A 66 -17.82 1.89 3.29
C ARG A 66 -19.10 2.68 3.00
N PRO A 67 -20.25 2.30 3.58
CA PRO A 67 -21.45 3.11 3.44
C PRO A 67 -21.17 4.50 4.01
N LYS A 68 -21.41 5.53 3.20
CA LYS A 68 -21.40 6.91 3.67
C LYS A 68 -22.54 7.03 4.67
N HIS A 69 -22.18 7.03 5.95
CA HIS A 69 -23.13 7.15 7.05
C HIS A 69 -23.64 8.58 7.19
#